data_AF-A0A382FIH6-F1
#
_entry.id   AF-A0A382FIH6-F1
#
_cell.length_a   1.000
_cell.length_b   1.000
_cell.length_c   1.000
_cell.angle_alpha   90.00
_cell.angle_beta   90.00
_cell.angle_gamma   90.00
#
_symmetry.space_group_name_H-M   'P 1'
#
loop_
_entity.id
_entity.type
_entity.pdbx_description
1 polymer ?
#
loop_
_entity_poly.entity_id
_entity_poly.type
_entity_poly.pdbx_seq_one_letter_code
_entity_poly.pdbx_strand_id
1 'polypeptide(L)'
;EIKPDIILCDIHMPGMDGFEVCQRVRELKLRSAVILMSAYDAEQDNPIKASDTGADAYLSKPIKKGELLFVVNFVMRVAHLNDTVFEKNKQLEASLGQLKQFSYQVKIEGHTDNIDIRTKQYPSNWELSAARAAEVARKLVRAGFDPAKVSIEAFAQYRPKVPNDSRQGRATNRRIEIVYQRGSIHKHMVDILRRGN
;
A
#
# COMPACT_ATOMS: atom_id res chain seq x y z
N GLU A 1 2.17 -23.49 -16.91
CA GLU A 1 2.60 -22.19 -17.49
C GLU A 1 3.56 -21.52 -16.54
N ILE A 2 4.69 -21.01 -17.03
CA ILE A 2 5.70 -20.32 -16.22
C ILE A 2 5.35 -18.84 -16.20
N LYS A 3 5.22 -18.25 -15.00
CA LYS A 3 5.09 -16.79 -14.83
C LYS A 3 6.48 -16.26 -14.46
N PRO A 4 7.18 -15.55 -15.35
CA PRO A 4 8.53 -15.08 -15.06
C PRO A 4 8.50 -14.00 -13.98
N ASP A 5 9.47 -13.98 -13.09
CA ASP A 5 9.64 -12.90 -12.12
C ASP A 5 10.23 -11.64 -12.76
N ILE A 6 11.03 -11.81 -13.81
CA ILE A 6 11.67 -10.74 -14.57
C ILE A 6 11.66 -11.03 -16.07
N ILE A 7 11.46 -9.99 -16.86
CA ILE A 7 11.47 -9.98 -18.32
C ILE A 7 12.52 -8.95 -18.74
N LEU A 8 13.58 -9.42 -19.39
CA LEU A 8 14.54 -8.57 -20.08
C LEU A 8 14.11 -8.50 -21.55
N CYS A 9 13.67 -7.34 -22.02
CA CYS A 9 13.07 -7.21 -23.33
C CYS A 9 13.83 -6.18 -24.18
N ASP A 10 14.18 -6.56 -25.40
CA ASP A 10 14.65 -5.58 -26.37
C ASP A 10 13.48 -4.70 -26.84
N ILE A 11 13.76 -3.42 -27.09
CA ILE A 11 12.76 -2.48 -27.61
C ILE A 11 12.48 -2.76 -29.08
N HIS A 12 13.53 -2.84 -29.89
CA HIS A 12 13.39 -3.07 -31.33
C HIS A 12 13.32 -4.56 -31.62
N MET A 13 12.11 -5.08 -31.76
CA MET A 13 11.83 -6.46 -32.15
C MET A 13 10.79 -6.49 -33.28
N PRO A 14 10.88 -7.46 -34.21
CA PRO A 14 9.87 -7.60 -35.25
C PRO A 14 8.54 -8.12 -34.69
N GLY A 15 7.43 -7.57 -35.17
CA GLY A 15 6.07 -8.01 -34.85
C GLY A 15 5.46 -7.31 -33.64
N MET A 16 6.09 -7.41 -32.47
CA MET A 16 5.69 -6.71 -31.25
C MET A 16 6.92 -6.09 -30.61
N ASP A 17 6.88 -4.78 -30.38
CA ASP A 17 8.01 -4.06 -29.79
C ASP A 17 8.05 -4.22 -28.25
N GLY A 18 9.16 -3.86 -27.63
CA GLY A 18 9.32 -3.99 -26.18
C GLY A 18 8.36 -3.12 -25.36
N PHE A 19 7.89 -2.00 -25.91
CA PHE A 19 6.89 -1.14 -25.26
C PHE A 19 5.52 -1.82 -25.24
N GLU A 20 5.12 -2.43 -26.36
CA GLU A 20 3.89 -3.22 -26.46
C GLU A 20 3.92 -4.43 -25.53
N VAL A 21 5.06 -5.13 -25.44
CA VAL A 21 5.24 -6.22 -24.47
C VAL A 21 5.03 -5.70 -23.04
N CYS A 22 5.66 -4.58 -22.68
CA CYS A 22 5.50 -3.99 -21.35
C CYS A 22 4.04 -3.63 -21.06
N GLN A 23 3.37 -2.97 -22.00
CA GLN A 23 1.97 -2.61 -21.88
C GLN A 23 1.09 -3.86 -21.68
N ARG A 24 1.32 -4.92 -22.47
CA ARG A 24 0.58 -6.17 -22.38
C ARG A 24 0.75 -6.86 -21.03
N VAL A 25 1.98 -6.87 -20.48
CA VAL A 25 2.27 -7.40 -19.14
C VAL A 25 1.45 -6.65 -18.08
N ARG A 26 1.35 -5.32 -18.19
CA ARG A 26 0.55 -4.49 -17.26
C ARG A 26 -0.95 -4.67 -17.44
N GLU A 27 -1.46 -4.79 -18.67
CA GLU A 27 -2.86 -5.09 -18.96
C GLU A 27 -3.31 -6.43 -18.37
N LEU A 28 -2.45 -7.45 -18.48
CA LEU A 28 -2.67 -8.77 -17.89
C LEU A 28 -2.48 -8.80 -16.37
N LYS A 29 -2.15 -7.66 -15.75
CA LYS A 29 -1.88 -7.50 -14.31
C LYS A 29 -0.82 -8.47 -13.79
N LEU A 30 0.16 -8.79 -14.64
CA LEU A 30 1.29 -9.60 -14.26
C LEU A 30 2.26 -8.78 -13.41
N ARG A 31 2.85 -9.43 -12.41
CA ARG A 31 3.80 -8.80 -11.47
C ARG A 31 5.25 -8.86 -11.94
N SER A 32 5.48 -9.49 -13.09
CA SER A 32 6.80 -9.62 -13.68
C SER A 32 7.45 -8.25 -13.80
N ALA A 33 8.68 -8.14 -13.31
CA ALA A 33 9.51 -6.99 -13.54
C ALA A 33 9.85 -6.90 -15.04
N VAL A 34 9.72 -5.72 -15.65
CA VAL A 34 10.06 -5.51 -17.07
C VAL A 34 11.20 -4.51 -17.17
N ILE A 35 12.33 -4.97 -17.73
CA ILE A 35 13.48 -4.12 -18.05
C ILE A 35 13.57 -4.02 -19.57
N LEU A 36 13.44 -2.80 -20.09
CA LEU A 36 13.59 -2.53 -21.51
C LEU A 36 15.04 -2.26 -21.87
N MET A 37 15.49 -2.82 -22.99
CA MET A 37 16.84 -2.71 -23.50
C MET A 37 16.83 -2.05 -24.88
N SER A 38 17.58 -0.97 -25.04
CA SER A 38 17.65 -0.18 -26.26
C SER A 38 19.03 -0.23 -26.89
N ALA A 39 19.12 0.16 -28.16
CA ALA A 39 20.41 0.42 -28.80
C ALA A 39 21.07 1.71 -28.25
N TYR A 40 22.38 1.85 -28.44
CA TYR A 40 23.16 2.99 -27.91
C TYR A 40 22.71 4.35 -28.46
N ASP A 41 22.07 4.35 -29.63
CA ASP A 41 21.60 5.48 -30.42
C ASP A 41 20.09 5.76 -30.27
N ALA A 42 19.49 5.28 -29.18
CA ALA A 42 18.08 5.47 -28.87
C ALA A 42 17.65 6.96 -28.86
N GLU A 43 16.42 7.22 -29.31
CA GLU A 43 15.79 8.55 -29.22
C GLU A 43 15.82 9.08 -27.78
N GLN A 44 16.04 10.39 -27.61
CA GLN A 44 16.14 11.02 -26.29
C GLN A 44 14.90 10.78 -25.39
N ASP A 45 13.73 10.56 -26.00
CA ASP A 45 12.46 10.36 -25.28
C ASP A 45 12.18 8.91 -24.89
N ASN A 46 13.00 7.94 -25.32
CA ASN A 46 12.75 6.52 -25.06
C ASN A 46 12.69 6.14 -23.57
N PRO A 47 13.51 6.71 -22.67
CA PRO A 47 13.37 6.45 -21.23
C PRO A 47 12.04 6.95 -20.66
N ILE A 48 11.52 8.07 -21.17
CA ILE A 48 10.23 8.64 -20.74
C ILE A 48 9.10 7.72 -21.21
N LYS A 49 9.10 7.35 -22.50
CA LYS A 49 8.15 6.37 -23.07
C LYS A 49 8.17 5.04 -22.31
N ALA A 50 9.36 4.54 -21.95
CA ALA A 50 9.51 3.31 -21.17
C ALA A 50 8.81 3.41 -19.81
N SER A 51 9.02 4.52 -19.09
CA SER A 51 8.34 4.78 -17.82
C SER A 51 6.82 4.80 -17.98
N ASP A 52 6.31 5.47 -19.01
CA ASP A 52 4.86 5.62 -19.23
C ASP A 52 4.18 4.29 -19.57
N THR A 53 4.90 3.36 -20.20
CA THR A 53 4.40 1.98 -20.47
C THR A 53 4.43 1.07 -19.23
N GLY A 54 4.98 1.57 -18.11
CA GLY A 54 5.09 0.84 -16.86
C GLY A 54 6.31 -0.06 -16.76
N ALA A 55 7.38 0.20 -17.52
CA ALA A 55 8.64 -0.52 -17.37
C ALA A 55 9.30 -0.19 -16.01
N ASP A 56 9.92 -1.18 -15.38
CA ASP A 56 10.58 -1.00 -14.07
C ASP A 56 11.99 -0.44 -14.20
N ALA A 57 12.63 -0.67 -15.35
CA ALA A 57 13.91 -0.06 -15.68
C ALA A 57 14.16 -0.02 -17.20
N TYR A 58 15.17 0.76 -17.57
CA TYR A 58 15.63 0.94 -18.93
C TYR A 58 17.16 0.82 -18.97
N LEU A 59 17.70 0.11 -19.96
CA LEU A 59 19.14 -0.07 -20.17
C LEU A 59 19.51 0.21 -21.62
N SER A 60 20.63 0.90 -21.84
CA SER A 60 21.20 1.12 -23.18
C SER A 60 22.29 0.10 -23.47
N LYS A 61 22.27 -0.50 -24.65
CA LYS A 61 23.36 -1.35 -25.15
C LYS A 61 24.54 -0.48 -25.60
N PRO A 62 25.80 -0.96 -25.50
CA PRO A 62 26.20 -2.24 -24.93
C PRO A 62 26.13 -2.23 -23.39
N ILE A 63 25.40 -3.21 -22.83
CA ILE A 63 25.15 -3.28 -21.39
C ILE A 63 26.35 -3.94 -20.71
N LYS A 64 26.91 -3.28 -19.70
CA LYS A 64 27.97 -3.89 -18.88
C LYS A 64 27.36 -4.87 -17.87
N LYS A 65 28.01 -6.01 -17.63
CA LYS A 65 27.55 -7.02 -16.67
C LYS A 65 27.24 -6.44 -15.28
N GLY A 66 28.07 -5.53 -14.78
CA GLY A 66 27.88 -4.88 -13.48
C GLY A 66 26.63 -3.99 -13.42
N GLU A 67 26.31 -3.31 -14.52
CA GLU A 67 25.13 -2.46 -14.66
C GLU A 67 23.85 -3.30 -14.70
N LEU A 68 23.84 -4.36 -15.53
CA LEU A 68 22.71 -5.28 -15.60
C LEU A 68 22.42 -5.92 -14.25
N LEU A 69 23.45 -6.44 -13.57
CA LEU A 69 23.29 -7.07 -12.26
C LEU A 69 22.77 -6.07 -11.22
N PHE A 70 23.23 -4.82 -11.25
CA PHE A 70 22.74 -3.79 -10.33
C PHE A 70 21.24 -3.54 -10.54
N VAL A 71 20.82 -3.31 -11.78
CA VAL A 71 19.41 -3.01 -12.10
C VAL A 71 18.51 -4.21 -11.81
N VAL A 72 18.91 -5.42 -12.22
CA VAL A 72 18.16 -6.64 -11.93
C VAL A 72 17.99 -6.83 -10.42
N ASN A 73 19.07 -6.73 -9.64
CA ASN A 73 18.99 -6.88 -8.19
C ASN A 73 18.15 -5.80 -7.52
N PHE A 74 18.21 -4.57 -8.03
CA PHE A 74 17.41 -3.46 -7.51
C PHE A 74 15.92 -3.69 -7.77
N VAL A 75 15.55 -3.94 -9.03
CA VAL A 75 14.15 -4.15 -9.43
C VAL A 75 13.57 -5.38 -8.73
N MET A 76 14.31 -6.49 -8.67
CA MET A 76 13.86 -7.70 -7.98
C MET A 76 13.66 -7.48 -6.48
N ARG A 77 14.52 -6.69 -5.83
CA ARG A 77 14.34 -6.32 -4.41
C ARG A 77 13.06 -5.54 -4.19
N VAL A 78 12.75 -4.57 -5.06
CA VAL A 78 11.52 -3.78 -4.98
C VAL A 78 10.30 -4.67 -5.21
N ALA A 79 10.34 -5.54 -6.23
CA ALA A 79 9.26 -6.48 -6.53
C ALA A 79 8.97 -7.43 -5.35
N HIS A 80 10.01 -8.04 -4.77
CA HIS A 80 9.87 -8.97 -3.64
C HIS A 80 9.32 -8.29 -2.37
N LEU A 81 9.73 -7.05 -2.11
CA LEU A 81 9.19 -6.27 -0.99
C LEU A 81 7.70 -5.97 -1.20
N ASN A 82 7.32 -5.58 -2.40
CA ASN A 82 5.92 -5.34 -2.76
C ASN A 82 5.07 -6.61 -2.64
N ASP A 83 5.57 -7.76 -3.09
CA ASP A 83 4.90 -9.05 -2.93
C ASP A 83 4.72 -9.42 -1.45
N THR A 84 5.76 -9.21 -0.64
CA THR A 84 5.69 -9.47 0.80
C THR A 84 4.63 -8.57 1.47
N VAL A 85 4.59 -7.28 1.12
CA VAL A 85 3.57 -6.35 1.62
C VAL A 85 2.17 -6.78 1.17
N PHE A 86 2.03 -7.20 -0.08
CA PHE A 86 0.77 -7.68 -0.63
C PHE A 86 0.26 -8.92 0.12
N GLU A 87 1.10 -9.93 0.29
CA GLU A 87 0.71 -11.17 0.99
C GLU A 87 0.38 -10.90 2.47
N LYS A 88 1.17 -10.05 3.16
CA LYS A 88 0.85 -9.64 4.53
C LYS A 88 -0.47 -8.88 4.61
N ASN A 89 -0.75 -7.97 3.67
CA ASN A 89 -2.02 -7.25 3.62
C ASN A 89 -3.19 -8.20 3.38
N LYS A 90 -3.03 -9.19 2.50
CA LYS A 90 -4.04 -10.21 2.24
C LYS A 90 -4.31 -11.08 3.47
N GLN A 91 -3.26 -11.50 4.19
CA GLN A 91 -3.40 -12.21 5.46
C GLN A 91 -4.14 -11.38 6.50
N LEU A 92 -3.79 -10.09 6.63
CA LEU A 92 -4.48 -9.17 7.53
C LEU A 92 -5.97 -9.05 7.18
N GLU A 93 -6.31 -8.91 5.90
CA GLU A 93 -7.70 -8.84 5.43
C GLU A 93 -8.47 -10.13 5.73
N ALA A 94 -7.84 -11.30 5.61
CA ALA A 94 -8.44 -12.58 5.98
C ALA A 94 -8.71 -12.68 7.50
N SER A 95 -7.75 -12.28 8.34
CA SER A 95 -7.93 -12.24 9.80
C SER A 95 -9.03 -11.25 10.22
N LEU A 96 -9.10 -10.07 9.60
CA LEU A 96 -10.19 -9.11 9.81
C LEU A 96 -11.55 -9.69 9.37
N GLY A 97 -11.57 -10.52 8.34
CA GLY A 97 -12.75 -11.27 7.90
C GLY A 97 -13.40 -12.10 9.00
N GLN A 98 -12.60 -12.75 9.85
CA GLN A 98 -13.10 -13.54 10.98
C GLN A 98 -13.75 -12.68 12.07
N LEU A 99 -13.39 -11.40 12.17
CA LEU A 99 -13.97 -10.50 13.16
C LEU A 99 -15.32 -9.92 12.73
N LYS A 100 -15.67 -9.99 11.44
CA LYS A 100 -16.99 -9.56 10.91
C LYS A 100 -18.16 -10.27 11.54
N GLN A 101 -17.98 -11.52 11.96
CA GLN A 101 -19.03 -12.30 12.62
C GLN A 101 -19.50 -11.63 13.92
N PHE A 102 -18.63 -10.83 14.54
CA PHE A 102 -18.95 -10.09 15.73
C PHE A 102 -19.49 -8.71 15.32
N SER A 103 -20.78 -8.51 15.54
CA SER A 103 -21.54 -7.31 15.15
C SER A 103 -21.20 -6.05 15.99
N TYR A 104 -19.93 -5.88 16.39
CA TYR A 104 -19.42 -4.81 17.24
C TYR A 104 -19.23 -3.49 16.49
N GLN A 105 -19.15 -2.39 17.24
CA GLN A 105 -18.65 -1.13 16.71
C GLN A 105 -17.13 -1.22 16.55
N VAL A 106 -16.61 -0.75 15.42
CA VAL A 106 -15.19 -0.78 15.09
C VAL A 106 -14.71 0.65 14.95
N LYS A 107 -13.79 1.05 15.82
CA LYS A 107 -13.14 2.35 15.80
C LYS A 107 -11.70 2.19 15.30
N ILE A 108 -11.29 3.02 14.35
CA ILE A 108 -9.94 3.04 13.81
C ILE A 108 -9.23 4.31 14.30
N GLU A 109 -8.15 4.16 15.05
CA GLU A 109 -7.41 5.27 15.64
C GLU A 109 -6.08 5.47 14.91
N GLY A 110 -5.87 6.69 14.37
CA GLY A 110 -4.66 7.09 13.68
C GLY A 110 -3.68 7.82 14.59
N HIS A 111 -2.41 7.41 14.56
CA HIS A 111 -1.34 8.02 15.34
C HIS A 111 -0.08 8.30 14.49
N THR A 112 0.64 9.36 14.85
CA THR A 112 1.96 9.70 14.32
C THR A 112 3.01 9.68 15.44
N ASP A 113 4.28 9.81 15.07
CA ASP A 113 5.29 10.28 16.02
C ASP A 113 5.23 11.81 16.13
N ASN A 114 6.21 12.39 16.81
CA ASN A 114 6.33 13.84 17.01
C ASN A 114 7.12 14.56 15.91
N ILE A 115 7.42 13.92 14.78
CA ILE A 115 8.06 14.62 13.65
C ILE A 115 6.96 15.32 12.86
N ASP A 116 7.05 16.63 12.75
CA ASP A 116 6.10 17.43 11.99
C ASP A 116 6.11 17.03 10.50
N ILE A 117 4.94 16.73 9.95
CA ILE A 117 4.71 16.69 8.50
C ILE A 117 4.09 18.00 8.03
N ARG A 118 4.56 18.52 6.90
CA ARG A 118 3.98 19.71 6.23
C ARG A 118 4.07 19.52 4.72
N THR A 119 3.07 18.87 4.14
CA THR A 119 2.96 18.62 2.70
C THR A 119 1.67 19.20 2.16
N LYS A 120 1.57 19.38 0.83
CA LYS A 120 0.33 19.84 0.19
C LYS A 120 -0.85 18.91 0.48
N GLN A 121 -0.59 17.60 0.58
CA GLN A 121 -1.61 16.59 0.85
C GLN A 121 -1.93 16.46 2.35
N TYR A 122 -0.93 16.61 3.21
CA TYR A 122 -1.04 16.51 4.67
C TYR A 122 -0.36 17.72 5.33
N PRO A 123 -1.12 18.80 5.60
CA PRO A 123 -0.58 20.01 6.22
C PRO A 123 -0.04 19.81 7.64
N SER A 124 -0.60 18.85 8.39
CA SER A 124 -0.12 18.48 9.72
C SER A 124 -0.28 16.99 10.02
N ASN A 125 0.23 16.57 11.18
CA ASN A 125 0.07 15.21 11.69
C ASN A 125 -1.40 14.84 11.95
N TRP A 126 -2.30 15.82 12.13
CA TRP A 126 -3.74 15.58 12.22
C TRP A 126 -4.31 15.04 10.91
N GLU A 127 -4.03 15.71 9.78
CA GLU A 127 -4.53 15.26 8.48
C GLU A 127 -3.90 13.94 8.07
N LEU A 128 -2.60 13.74 8.34
CA LEU A 128 -1.93 12.47 8.04
C LEU A 128 -2.56 11.29 8.82
N SER A 129 -2.75 11.45 10.14
CA SER A 129 -3.32 10.37 10.96
C SER A 129 -4.77 10.08 10.60
N ALA A 130 -5.60 11.11 10.34
CA ALA A 130 -6.97 10.95 9.89
C ALA A 130 -7.07 10.24 8.53
N ALA A 131 -6.23 10.63 7.56
CA ALA A 131 -6.22 10.03 6.23
C ALA A 131 -5.85 8.54 6.26
N ARG A 132 -4.83 8.17 7.06
CA ARG A 132 -4.44 6.76 7.25
C ARG A 132 -5.56 5.94 7.91
N ALA A 133 -6.23 6.48 8.93
CA ALA A 133 -7.37 5.83 9.56
C ALA A 133 -8.53 5.64 8.57
N ALA A 134 -8.83 6.65 7.75
CA ALA A 134 -9.86 6.58 6.72
C ALA A 134 -9.55 5.53 5.65
N GLU A 135 -8.29 5.31 5.29
CA GLU A 135 -7.89 4.26 4.35
C GLU A 135 -8.22 2.85 4.88
N VAL A 136 -7.91 2.61 6.15
CA VAL A 136 -8.24 1.35 6.82
C VAL A 136 -9.75 1.16 6.94
N ALA A 137 -10.50 2.22 7.29
CA ALA A 137 -11.96 2.16 7.33
C ALA A 137 -12.57 1.78 5.97
N ARG A 138 -12.09 2.38 4.87
CA ARG A 138 -12.52 2.02 3.51
C ARG A 138 -12.20 0.55 3.18
N LYS A 139 -11.04 0.04 3.60
CA LYS A 139 -10.68 -1.38 3.41
C LYS A 139 -11.65 -2.31 4.16
N LEU A 140 -11.99 -1.98 5.41
CA LEU A 140 -12.96 -2.76 6.20
C LEU A 140 -14.35 -2.77 5.53
N VAL A 141 -14.84 -1.61 5.09
CA VAL A 141 -16.13 -1.52 4.38
C VAL A 141 -16.12 -2.33 3.09
N ARG A 142 -15.05 -2.25 2.27
CA ARG A 142 -14.90 -3.08 1.07
C ARG A 142 -14.85 -4.57 1.39
N ALA A 143 -14.32 -4.93 2.55
CA ALA A 143 -14.35 -6.31 3.02
C ALA A 143 -15.76 -6.75 3.47
N GLY A 144 -16.71 -5.83 3.69
CA GLY A 144 -18.08 -6.15 4.08
C GLY A 144 -18.43 -5.87 5.54
N PHE A 145 -17.62 -5.07 6.25
CA PHE A 145 -18.05 -4.50 7.53
C PHE A 145 -19.17 -3.48 7.30
N ASP A 146 -20.16 -3.46 8.19
CA ASP A 146 -21.27 -2.50 8.17
C ASP A 146 -20.73 -1.06 8.34
N PRO A 147 -20.89 -0.18 7.33
CA PRO A 147 -20.41 1.21 7.41
C PRO A 147 -20.96 1.98 8.59
N ALA A 148 -22.19 1.68 9.04
CA ALA A 148 -22.82 2.35 10.18
C ALA A 148 -22.16 2.00 11.53
N LYS A 149 -21.31 0.96 11.56
CA LYS A 149 -20.56 0.51 12.74
C LYS A 149 -19.09 0.87 12.71
N VAL A 150 -18.62 1.52 11.64
CA VAL A 150 -17.22 1.90 11.46
C VAL A 150 -17.04 3.39 11.72
N SER A 151 -16.11 3.75 12.58
CA SER A 151 -15.70 5.14 12.82
C SER A 151 -14.19 5.29 12.81
N ILE A 152 -13.71 6.52 12.60
CA ILE A 152 -12.29 6.85 12.69
C ILE A 152 -12.07 7.93 13.74
N GLU A 153 -10.93 7.88 14.41
CA GLU A 153 -10.40 8.95 15.24
C GLU A 153 -8.94 9.20 14.85
N ALA A 154 -8.52 10.45 14.92
CA ALA A 154 -7.14 10.85 14.69
C ALA A 154 -6.62 11.47 15.97
N PHE A 155 -5.39 11.13 16.37
CA PHE A 155 -4.76 11.69 17.57
C PHE A 155 -3.43 12.37 17.29
N ALA A 156 -2.99 12.39 16.02
CA ALA A 156 -1.67 12.85 15.63
C ALA A 156 -0.60 12.27 16.57
N GLN A 157 0.24 13.13 17.15
CA GLN A 157 1.33 12.75 18.05
C GLN A 157 0.96 12.74 19.53
N TYR A 158 -0.28 13.12 19.88
CA TYR A 158 -0.67 13.45 21.26
C TYR A 158 -1.11 12.25 22.10
N ARG A 159 -1.04 11.03 21.54
CA ARG A 159 -1.22 9.76 22.27
C ARG A 159 -0.06 8.78 21.97
N PRO A 160 1.17 9.10 22.39
CA PRO A 160 2.31 8.22 22.21
C PRO A 160 2.19 6.99 23.12
N LYS A 161 2.54 5.82 22.60
CA LYS A 161 2.60 4.57 23.38
C LYS A 161 3.92 4.46 24.15
N VAL A 162 4.97 5.02 23.58
CA VAL A 162 6.33 5.07 24.13
C VAL A 162 6.94 6.46 23.88
N PRO A 163 8.00 6.86 24.59
CA PRO A 163 8.72 8.09 24.28
C PRO A 163 9.19 8.17 22.82
N ASN A 164 9.23 9.38 22.25
CA ASN A 164 9.67 9.64 20.86
C ASN A 164 11.19 9.92 20.75
N ASP A 165 11.96 9.64 21.79
CA ASP A 165 13.39 9.90 21.89
C ASP A 165 14.21 9.07 20.89
N SER A 166 13.80 7.84 20.62
CA SER A 166 14.51 6.89 19.75
C SER A 166 13.80 6.69 18.40
N ARG A 167 14.59 6.30 17.38
CA ARG A 167 14.03 5.92 16.06
C ARG A 167 13.02 4.77 16.18
N GLN A 168 13.28 3.82 17.08
CA GLN A 168 12.41 2.69 17.37
C GLN A 168 11.12 3.13 18.09
N GLY A 169 11.23 4.05 19.06
CA GLY A 169 10.07 4.63 19.75
C GLY A 169 9.15 5.37 18.78
N ARG A 170 9.72 6.23 17.94
CA ARG A 170 8.97 6.91 16.86
C ARG A 170 8.30 5.93 15.91
N ALA A 171 8.99 4.88 15.49
CA ALA A 171 8.40 3.85 14.64
C ALA A 171 7.21 3.13 15.31
N THR A 172 7.31 2.85 16.61
CA THR A 172 6.21 2.28 17.41
C THR A 172 5.01 3.23 17.47
N ASN A 173 5.23 4.53 17.58
CA ASN A 173 4.16 5.53 17.68
C ASN A 173 3.43 5.80 16.35
N ARG A 174 4.09 5.62 15.20
CA ARG A 174 3.48 5.72 13.85
C ARG A 174 2.60 4.51 13.53
N ARG A 175 1.42 4.42 14.16
CA ARG A 175 0.56 3.22 14.12
C ARG A 175 -0.91 3.53 13.81
N ILE A 176 -1.63 2.47 13.46
CA ILE A 176 -3.10 2.44 13.41
C ILE A 176 -3.56 1.41 14.45
N GLU A 177 -4.53 1.78 15.29
CA GLU A 177 -5.19 0.84 16.19
C GLU A 177 -6.62 0.57 15.70
N ILE A 178 -7.07 -0.69 15.78
CA ILE A 178 -8.44 -1.08 15.44
C ILE A 178 -9.08 -1.60 16.72
N VAL A 179 -10.02 -0.83 17.26
CA VAL A 179 -10.66 -1.08 18.55
C VAL A 179 -12.08 -1.61 18.32
N TYR A 180 -12.34 -2.82 18.81
CA TYR A 180 -13.68 -3.42 18.80
C TYR A 180 -14.39 -3.08 20.10
N GLN A 181 -15.45 -2.27 20.01
CA GLN A 181 -16.29 -1.93 21.14
C GLN A 181 -17.53 -2.83 21.13
N ARG A 182 -17.65 -3.67 22.16
CA ARG A 182 -18.92 -4.33 22.46
C ARG A 182 -19.94 -3.21 22.66
N GLY A 183 -21.03 -3.27 21.90
CA GLY A 183 -22.14 -2.32 22.08
C GLY A 183 -22.46 -2.24 23.55
N SER A 184 -22.30 -1.06 24.14
CA SER A 184 -22.52 -0.86 25.56
C SER A 184 -23.93 -1.35 25.87
N ILE A 185 -24.07 -2.15 26.95
CA ILE A 185 -25.33 -2.68 27.49
C ILE A 185 -26.42 -1.57 27.61
N HIS A 186 -25.99 -0.31 27.59
CA HIS A 186 -26.77 0.91 27.47
C HIS A 186 -27.92 0.88 26.44
N LYS A 187 -27.77 0.28 25.25
CA LYS A 187 -28.89 0.28 24.28
C LYS A 187 -30.05 -0.62 24.75
N HIS A 188 -29.73 -1.72 25.44
CA HIS A 188 -30.74 -2.60 26.04
C HIS A 188 -31.36 -1.99 27.30
N MET A 189 -30.58 -1.29 28.13
CA MET A 189 -31.11 -0.59 29.31
C MET A 189 -32.05 0.57 28.94
N VAL A 190 -31.72 1.36 27.91
CA VAL A 190 -32.56 2.48 27.47
C VAL A 190 -33.88 1.99 26.86
N ASP A 191 -33.87 0.86 26.13
CA ASP A 191 -35.10 0.28 25.59
C ASP A 191 -35.99 -0.35 26.67
N ILE A 192 -35.40 -0.94 27.73
CA ILE A 192 -36.16 -1.43 28.90
C ILE A 192 -36.82 -0.27 29.66
N LEU A 193 -36.09 0.83 29.88
CA LEU A 193 -36.62 2.01 30.58
C LEU A 193 -37.69 2.77 29.77
N ARG A 194 -37.66 2.67 28.43
CA ARG A 194 -38.67 3.30 27.55
C ARG A 194 -39.93 2.45 27.35
N ARG A 195 -39.88 1.14 27.60
CA ARG A 195 -41.05 0.25 27.56
C ARG A 195 -41.79 0.15 28.90
N GLY A 196 -41.27 0.80 29.94
CA GLY A 196 -41.84 0.84 31.28
C GLY A 196 -42.61 2.12 31.64
N ASN A 197 -42.81 3.04 30.68
CA ASN A 197 -43.63 4.25 30.82
C ASN A 197 -44.79 4.22 29.82
#